data_AF-A0A3M1QML9-F1
#
_entry.id   AF-A0A3M1QML9-F1
#
_cell.length_a   1.000
_cell.length_b   1.000
_cell.length_c   1.000
_cell.angle_alpha   90.00
_cell.angle_beta   90.00
_cell.angle_gamma   90.00
#
_symmetry.space_group_name_H-M   'P 1'
#
loop_
_entity.id
_entity.type
_entity.pdbx_description
1 polymer ?
#
loop_
_entity_poly.entity_id
_entity_poly.type
_entity_poly.pdbx_seq_one_letter_code
_entity_poly.pdbx_strand_id
1 'polypeptide(L)' 'MNVRIKKFEIEMELKNKGVELEIRDTKNVFLGDLVVTKTKLIWCRGKTSPKNGKGITWDKFIKYMETL' A
#
# COMPACT_ATOMS: atom_id res chain seq x y z
N MET A 1 13.92 23.28 22.86
CA MET A 1 13.13 23.68 21.66
C MET A 1 12.52 22.42 21.07
N ASN A 2 11.20 22.35 20.87
CA ASN A 2 10.52 21.14 20.41
C ASN A 2 9.84 21.42 19.07
N VAL A 3 10.37 20.81 18.01
CA VAL A 3 9.91 21.00 16.61
C VAL A 3 9.23 19.71 16.16
N ARG A 4 8.04 19.84 15.55
CA ARG A 4 7.23 18.72 15.07
C ARG A 4 6.77 19.00 13.66
N ILE A 5 6.71 17.98 12.82
CA ILE A 5 6.06 18.06 11.52
C ILE A 5 4.55 18.11 11.76
N LYS A 6 3.93 19.28 11.49
CA LYS A 6 2.49 19.51 11.68
C LYS A 6 1.65 18.99 10.49
N LYS A 7 2.25 18.94 9.31
CA LYS A 7 1.65 18.45 8.07
C LYS A 7 2.76 18.13 7.06
N PHE A 8 2.66 17.00 6.38
CA PHE A 8 3.61 16.59 5.34
C PHE A 8 2.81 16.12 4.14
N GLU A 9 2.57 17.03 3.20
CA GLU A 9 1.89 16.75 1.94
C GLU A 9 2.99 16.55 0.88
N ILE A 10 3.30 15.29 0.55
CA ILE A 10 4.10 15.01 -0.64
C ILE A 10 3.16 14.55 -1.75
N GLU A 11 3.20 15.23 -2.88
CA GLU A 11 2.77 14.69 -4.17
C GLU A 11 3.91 13.82 -4.72
N MET A 12 3.84 12.50 -4.49
CA MET A 12 4.82 11.56 -5.04
C MET A 12 4.27 10.94 -6.32
N GLU A 13 4.94 11.18 -7.45
CA GLU A 13 4.75 10.35 -8.63
C GLU A 13 5.24 8.92 -8.32
N LEU A 14 4.33 7.94 -8.35
CA LEU A 14 4.67 6.53 -8.14
C LEU A 14 5.55 6.03 -9.28
N LYS A 15 6.87 6.02 -9.06
CA LYS A 15 7.85 5.40 -9.95
C LYS A 15 7.80 3.87 -9.82
N ASN A 16 8.64 3.15 -10.58
CA ASN A 16 8.65 1.68 -10.61
C ASN A 16 8.84 1.00 -9.25
N LYS A 17 9.47 1.68 -8.27
CA LYS A 17 9.66 1.13 -6.92
C LYS A 17 8.41 1.20 -6.04
N GLY A 18 7.43 2.03 -6.39
CA GLY A 18 6.17 2.16 -5.66
C GLY A 18 6.31 2.72 -4.25
N VAL A 19 5.26 2.51 -3.43
CA VAL A 19 5.22 2.76 -1.99
C VAL A 19 4.75 1.52 -1.26
N GLU A 20 5.15 1.36 -0.01
CA GLU A 20 4.69 0.27 0.86
C GLU A 20 3.87 0.87 2.01
N LEU A 21 2.68 0.33 2.24
CA LEU A 21 1.78 0.72 3.31
C LEU A 21 1.71 -0.42 4.33
N GLU A 22 2.12 -0.15 5.58
CA GLU A 22 1.93 -1.09 6.68
C GLU A 22 0.45 -1.08 7.09
N ILE A 23 -0.24 -2.21 6.95
CA ILE A 23 -1.67 -2.31 7.26
C ILE A 23 -1.89 -3.03 8.59
N ARG A 24 -2.63 -2.36 9.47
CA ARG A 24 -3.02 -2.85 10.80
C ARG A 24 -4.53 -2.76 10.98
N ASP A 25 -5.08 -3.60 11.86
CA ASP A 25 -6.49 -3.50 12.27
C ASP A 25 -6.73 -2.38 13.30
N THR A 26 -7.98 -2.20 13.72
CA THR A 26 -8.36 -1.19 14.73
C THR A 26 -7.78 -1.46 16.12
N LYS A 27 -7.23 -2.65 16.37
CA LYS A 27 -6.55 -3.06 17.59
C LYS A 27 -5.02 -2.99 17.44
N ASN A 28 -4.53 -2.36 16.38
CA ASN A 28 -3.11 -2.20 16.07
C ASN A 28 -2.37 -3.53 15.76
N VAL A 29 -3.11 -4.59 15.43
CA VAL A 29 -2.54 -5.88 15.03
C VAL A 29 -2.09 -5.79 13.58
N PHE A 30 -0.84 -6.18 13.33
CA PHE A 30 -0.27 -6.21 11.99
C PHE A 30 -0.93 -7.27 11.10
N LEU A 31 -1.48 -6.83 9.96
CA LEU A 31 -2.16 -7.69 8.99
C LEU A 31 -1.28 -8.02 7.78
N GLY A 32 -0.38 -7.10 7.42
CA GLY A 32 0.49 -7.23 6.25
C GLY A 32 0.83 -5.87 5.64
N ASP A 33 1.59 -5.91 4.55
CA ASP A 33 1.95 -4.73 3.78
C ASP A 33 1.16 -4.67 2.46
N LEU A 34 0.79 -3.47 2.03
CA LEU A 34 0.24 -3.22 0.70
C LEU A 34 1.27 -2.43 -0.11
N VAL A 35 1.83 -3.06 -1.14
CA VAL A 35 2.75 -2.39 -2.06
C VAL A 35 1.96 -1.83 -3.23
N VAL A 36 2.04 -0.52 -3.44
CA VAL A 36 1.39 0.17 -4.54
C VAL A 36 2.44 0.62 -5.55
N THR A 37 2.41 0.03 -6.74
CA THR A 37 3.31 0.38 -7.84
C THR A 37 2.54 1.02 -8.98
N LYS A 38 3.25 1.59 -9.96
CA LYS A 38 2.61 2.12 -11.17
C LYS A 38 1.74 1.09 -11.92
N THR A 39 2.05 -0.20 -11.83
CA THR A 39 1.39 -1.24 -12.64
C THR A 39 0.40 -2.11 -11.87
N LYS A 40 0.58 -2.25 -10.55
CA LYS A 40 -0.22 -3.15 -9.71
C LYS A 40 -0.18 -2.80 -8.23
N LEU A 41 -1.19 -3.29 -7.52
CA LEU A 41 -1.19 -3.41 -6.06
C LEU A 41 -0.75 -4.83 -5.69
N ILE A 42 0.06 -4.99 -4.65
CA ILE A 42 0.53 -6.28 -4.14
C ILE A 42 0.21 -6.39 -2.67
N TRP A 43 -0.64 -7.35 -2.30
CA TRP A 43 -0.93 -7.66 -0.91
C TRP A 43 0.06 -8.67 -0.34
N CYS A 44 0.76 -8.26 0.71
CA CYS A 44 1.75 -9.02 1.44
C CYS A 44 1.19 -9.42 2.81
N ARG A 45 0.42 -10.51 2.89
CA ARG A 45 -0.19 -10.96 4.15
C ARG A 45 0.88 -11.29 5.19
N GLY A 46 0.76 -10.74 6.40
CA GLY A 46 1.77 -10.89 7.46
C GLY A 46 3.14 -10.45 6.97
N LYS A 47 4.19 -11.24 7.24
CA LYS A 47 5.57 -10.91 6.85
C LYS A 47 5.95 -11.40 5.44
N THR A 48 4.98 -11.44 4.51
CA THR A 48 5.21 -11.92 3.14
C THR A 48 6.00 -10.87 2.36
N SER A 49 7.02 -11.28 1.60
CA SER A 49 7.74 -10.33 0.75
C SER A 49 6.93 -9.97 -0.50
N PRO A 50 7.16 -8.80 -1.12
CA PRO A 50 6.44 -8.39 -2.34
C PRO A 50 6.57 -9.39 -3.50
N LYS A 51 7.67 -10.15 -3.57
CA LYS A 51 7.88 -11.21 -4.56
C LYS A 51 6.87 -12.35 -4.43
N ASN A 52 6.41 -12.62 -3.21
CA ASN A 52 5.50 -13.72 -2.88
C ASN A 52 4.07 -13.24 -2.57
N GLY A 53 3.83 -11.93 -2.66
CA GLY A 53 2.52 -11.32 -2.42
C GLY A 53 1.52 -11.57 -3.54
N LYS A 54 0.23 -11.34 -3.26
CA LYS A 54 -0.84 -11.45 -4.25
C LYS A 54 -1.01 -10.13 -5.00
N GLY A 55 -0.70 -10.13 -6.29
CA GLY A 55 -0.78 -8.94 -7.15
C GLY A 55 -2.11 -8.80 -7.90
N ILE A 56 -2.61 -7.58 -8.01
CA ILE A 56 -3.74 -7.19 -8.87
C ILE A 56 -3.38 -5.94 -9.67
N THR A 57 -3.65 -5.92 -10.98
CA THR A 57 -3.44 -4.73 -11.81
C THR A 57 -4.47 -3.65 -11.47
N TRP A 58 -4.16 -2.39 -11.81
CA TRP A 58 -5.10 -1.28 -11.61
C TRP A 58 -6.47 -1.54 -12.25
N ASP A 59 -6.52 -1.99 -13.51
CA ASP A 59 -7.79 -2.29 -14.19
C ASP A 59 -8.64 -3.33 -13.44
N LYS A 60 -7.99 -4.38 -12.92
CA LYS A 60 -8.68 -5.43 -12.16
C LYS A 60 -9.14 -4.91 -10.79
N PHE A 61 -8.35 -4.05 -10.15
CA PHE A 61 -8.70 -3.42 -8.88
C PHE A 61 -9.89 -2.47 -9.05
N ILE A 62 -9.86 -1.59 -10.06
CA ILE A 62 -10.95 -0.67 -10.37
C ILE A 62 -12.24 -1.45 -10.65
N LYS A 63 -12.16 -2.45 -11.53
CA LYS A 63 -13.30 -3.33 -11.82
C LYS A 63 -13.84 -4.02 -10.57
N TYR A 64 -12.97 -4.51 -9.69
CA TYR A 64 -13.38 -5.11 -8.42
C TYR A 64 -14.15 -4.10 -7.56
N MET A 65 -13.67 -2.87 -7.43
CA MET A 65 -14.32 -1.84 -6.61
C MET A 65 -15.65 -1.34 -7.20
N GLU A 66 -15.79 -1.27 -8.52
CA GLU A 66 -17.02 -0.83 -9.21
C GLU A 66 -18.10 -1.92 -9.27
N THR A 67 -17.76 -3.16 -8.94
CA THR A 67 -18.70 -4.29 -8.91
C THR A 67 -19.10 -4.71 -7.50
N LEU A 68 -18.69 -3.94 -6.49
CA LEU A 68 -19.13 -4.07 -5.10
C LEU A 68 -20.50 -3.44 -4.86
#